data_AF-A0A673VP64-F1
#
_entry.id   AF-A0A673VP64-F1
#
_cell.length_a   1.000
_cell.length_b   1.000
_cell.length_c   1.000
_cell.angle_alpha   90.00
_cell.angle_beta   90.00
_cell.angle_gamma   90.00
#
_symmetry.space_group_name_H-M   'P 1'
#
loop_
_entity.id
_entity.type
_entity.pdbx_description
1 polymer ?
#
loop_
_entity_poly.entity_id
_entity_poly.type
_entity_poly.pdbx_seq_one_letter_code
_entity_poly.pdbx_strand_id
1 'polypeptide(L)'
;MAMAERSQVWVGSEDSVIYIINVHSMSCDKQLTDHRASVTGLAVQSGAPSKVYSCSADGTVLAWNVSTLRVTGRFQLPGGGLSSILLHDDCLWCCTGTSIVAVTTGGRLVQELRAEGTFQDTSTCFLSFQLLPEQEQLWVACAGCDGVYIWSLRDLAQPPQRVRLQDCSEVSCMIRVKQQIWVGGTSLSQGKSQGKIYVIDAKRKTVEKELVAHADAAPAGKVLACLRAVEGRPLTPRPGVHPRRGCWTLRWASLTPRAQGVFGRVL
;
A
#
# COMPACT_ATOMS: atom_id res chain seq x y z
N MET A 1 -1.82 6.48 -4.17
CA MET A 1 -2.57 7.01 -5.33
C MET A 1 -4.04 6.73 -5.13
N ALA A 2 -4.94 7.60 -5.56
CA ALA A 2 -6.39 7.43 -5.42
C ALA A 2 -7.15 7.92 -6.66
N MET A 3 -8.18 7.19 -7.08
CA MET A 3 -9.17 7.66 -8.06
C MET A 3 -10.19 8.54 -7.34
N ALA A 4 -10.04 9.87 -7.43
CA ALA A 4 -10.91 10.81 -6.73
C ALA A 4 -12.23 11.04 -7.49
N GLU A 5 -12.17 11.04 -8.82
CA GLU A 5 -13.31 11.12 -9.75
C GLU A 5 -13.05 10.22 -10.96
N ARG A 6 -14.05 10.02 -11.82
CA ARG A 6 -13.93 9.17 -13.03
C ARG A 6 -12.77 9.56 -13.95
N SER A 7 -12.32 10.81 -13.91
CA SER A 7 -11.26 11.35 -14.78
C SER A 7 -10.02 11.85 -14.04
N GLN A 8 -9.97 11.73 -12.71
CA GLN A 8 -8.90 12.31 -11.89
C GLN A 8 -8.23 11.28 -10.99
N VAL A 9 -6.91 11.18 -11.13
CA VAL A 9 -6.03 10.42 -10.25
C VAL A 9 -5.28 11.40 -9.37
N TRP A 10 -5.33 11.20 -8.05
CA TRP A 10 -4.54 11.95 -7.09
C TRP A 10 -3.33 11.12 -6.67
N VAL A 11 -2.15 11.74 -6.68
CA VAL A 11 -0.88 11.10 -6.35
C VAL A 11 -0.21 11.92 -5.26
N GLY A 12 -0.08 11.33 -4.07
CA GLY A 12 0.76 11.86 -3.01
C GLY A 12 2.23 11.61 -3.34
N SER A 13 3.09 12.56 -2.99
CA SER A 13 4.52 12.57 -3.31
C SER A 13 5.36 12.85 -2.07
N GLU A 14 6.63 12.47 -2.13
CA GLU A 14 7.62 12.67 -1.07
C GLU A 14 7.95 14.15 -0.85
N ASP A 15 7.78 14.97 -1.89
CA ASP A 15 7.94 16.44 -1.83
C ASP A 15 6.81 17.18 -1.09
N SER A 16 5.93 16.46 -0.39
CA SER A 16 4.76 16.99 0.34
C SER A 16 3.63 17.51 -0.55
N VAL A 17 3.69 17.29 -1.86
CA VAL A 17 2.66 17.72 -2.81
C VAL A 17 1.72 16.57 -3.15
N ILE A 18 0.43 16.90 -3.38
CA ILE A 18 -0.51 16.01 -4.05
C ILE A 18 -0.70 16.50 -5.49
N TYR A 19 -0.33 15.67 -6.45
CA TYR A 19 -0.50 15.92 -7.88
C TYR A 19 -1.85 15.37 -8.35
N ILE A 20 -2.60 16.17 -9.10
CA ILE A 20 -3.88 15.76 -9.69
C ILE A 20 -3.68 15.58 -11.20
N ILE A 21 -3.79 14.33 -11.63
CA ILE A 21 -3.55 13.90 -13.01
C ILE A 21 -4.89 13.61 -13.67
N ASN A 22 -5.12 14.21 -14.83
CA ASN A 22 -6.24 13.86 -15.68
C ASN A 22 -5.91 12.60 -16.48
N VAL A 23 -6.73 11.56 -16.36
CA VAL A 23 -6.49 10.25 -16.97
C VAL A 23 -6.62 10.24 -18.50
N HIS A 24 -7.31 11.22 -19.09
CA HIS A 24 -7.52 11.29 -20.54
C HIS A 24 -6.39 12.06 -21.21
N SER A 25 -6.05 13.24 -20.69
CA SER A 25 -4.96 14.07 -21.24
C SER A 25 -3.57 13.63 -20.77
N MET A 26 -3.49 12.81 -19.71
CA MET A 26 -2.25 12.45 -19.03
C MET A 26 -1.45 13.68 -18.57
N SER A 27 -2.15 14.78 -18.25
CA SER A 27 -1.56 16.03 -17.76
C SER A 27 -1.81 16.20 -16.27
N CYS A 28 -0.84 16.80 -15.60
CA CYS A 28 -0.96 17.24 -14.22
C CYS A 28 -1.16 18.76 -14.19
N ASP A 29 -2.40 19.19 -14.06
CA ASP A 29 -2.74 20.61 -14.18
C ASP A 29 -3.02 21.27 -12.82
N LYS A 30 -3.08 20.48 -11.73
CA LYS A 30 -3.36 20.97 -10.37
C LYS A 30 -2.49 20.28 -9.33
N GLN A 31 -2.12 21.05 -8.31
CA GLN A 31 -1.30 20.62 -7.18
C GLN A 31 -1.94 21.09 -5.88
N LEU A 32 -1.86 20.26 -4.84
CA LEU A 32 -2.28 20.59 -3.48
C LEU A 32 -1.05 20.56 -2.57
N THR A 33 -0.81 21.65 -1.82
CA THR A 33 0.47 21.91 -1.14
C THR A 33 0.34 22.17 0.36
N ASP A 34 -0.81 21.83 0.96
CA ASP A 34 -1.05 22.05 2.39
C ASP A 34 -0.23 21.13 3.31
N HIS A 35 0.22 19.97 2.81
CA HIS A 35 1.08 19.05 3.57
C HIS A 35 2.48 19.64 3.78
N ARG A 36 3.12 19.28 4.91
CA ARG A 36 4.45 19.77 5.30
C ARG A 36 5.53 18.68 5.32
N ALA A 37 5.11 17.44 5.11
CA ALA A 37 5.98 16.29 4.91
C ALA A 37 5.40 15.34 3.85
N SER A 38 6.20 14.36 3.45
CA SER A 38 5.87 13.32 2.45
C SER A 38 4.44 12.80 2.60
N VAL A 39 3.69 12.78 1.50
CA VAL A 39 2.31 12.25 1.46
C VAL A 39 2.36 10.76 1.21
N THR A 40 2.10 9.97 2.25
CA THR A 40 2.34 8.53 2.26
C THR A 40 1.13 7.70 1.84
N GLY A 41 -0.08 8.29 1.85
CA GLY A 41 -1.29 7.56 1.51
C GLY A 41 -2.47 8.45 1.17
N LEU A 42 -3.43 7.87 0.45
CA LEU A 42 -4.68 8.51 0.04
C LEU A 42 -5.83 7.52 0.21
N ALA A 43 -6.94 7.96 0.79
CA ALA A 43 -8.17 7.18 0.93
C ALA A 43 -9.37 7.96 0.40
N VAL A 44 -10.29 7.29 -0.31
CA VAL A 44 -11.42 7.92 -0.97
C VAL A 44 -12.70 7.60 -0.22
N GLN A 45 -13.50 8.63 0.07
CA GLN A 45 -14.88 8.49 0.53
C GLN A 45 -15.83 8.83 -0.61
N SER A 46 -16.48 7.80 -1.15
CA SER A 46 -17.54 7.97 -2.14
C SER A 46 -18.83 8.44 -1.45
N GLY A 47 -19.46 9.49 -1.96
CA GLY A 47 -20.66 10.08 -1.38
C GLY A 47 -20.81 11.54 -1.81
N ALA A 48 -21.86 12.21 -1.35
CA ALA A 48 -22.06 13.64 -1.54
C ALA A 48 -22.01 14.36 -0.17
N PRO A 49 -21.00 15.21 0.11
CA PRO A 49 -19.87 15.57 -0.75
C PRO A 49 -18.79 14.48 -0.83
N SER A 50 -18.16 14.33 -2.00
CA SER A 50 -17.03 13.42 -2.19
C SER A 50 -15.80 13.98 -1.48
N LYS A 51 -15.09 13.11 -0.75
CA LYS A 51 -13.89 13.48 -0.01
C LYS A 51 -12.74 12.54 -0.33
N VAL A 52 -11.53 13.11 -0.32
CA VAL A 52 -10.29 12.35 -0.28
C VAL A 52 -9.62 12.67 1.05
N TYR A 53 -9.05 11.68 1.72
CA TYR A 53 -8.20 11.85 2.87
C TYR A 53 -6.77 11.54 2.46
N SER A 54 -5.81 12.33 2.91
CA SER A 54 -4.39 12.07 2.72
C SER A 54 -3.67 12.02 4.05
N CYS A 55 -2.72 11.09 4.20
CA CYS A 55 -1.87 10.98 5.38
C CYS A 55 -0.42 11.34 5.04
N SER A 56 0.32 11.82 6.04
CA SER A 56 1.71 12.25 5.89
C SER A 56 2.65 11.55 6.87
N ALA A 57 3.92 11.51 6.50
CA ALA A 57 5.02 11.01 7.33
C ALA A 57 5.25 11.84 8.61
N ASP A 58 4.62 13.01 8.75
CA ASP A 58 4.66 13.78 10.00
C ASP A 58 3.52 13.44 10.98
N GLY A 59 2.57 12.57 10.60
CA GLY A 59 1.40 12.23 11.43
C GLY A 59 0.11 12.97 11.05
N THR A 60 0.18 13.92 10.11
CA THR A 60 -0.97 14.72 9.68
C THR A 60 -1.92 13.92 8.79
N VAL A 61 -3.22 14.05 9.03
CA VAL A 61 -4.26 13.64 8.08
C VAL A 61 -5.06 14.87 7.64
N LEU A 62 -5.19 15.05 6.33
CA LEU A 62 -5.99 16.13 5.73
C LEU A 62 -7.19 15.54 5.00
N ALA A 63 -8.36 16.15 5.19
CA ALA A 63 -9.58 15.85 4.46
C ALA A 63 -9.81 16.90 3.37
N TRP A 64 -10.01 16.47 2.13
CA TRP A 64 -10.13 17.32 0.96
C TRP A 64 -11.53 17.21 0.37
N ASN A 65 -12.13 18.36 0.05
CA ASN A 65 -13.28 18.36 -0.84
C ASN A 65 -12.79 18.17 -2.28
N VAL A 66 -13.28 17.13 -2.95
CA VAL A 66 -12.82 16.75 -4.29
C VAL A 66 -13.18 17.80 -5.34
N SER A 67 -14.34 18.43 -5.23
CA SER A 67 -14.82 19.41 -6.21
C SER A 67 -14.12 20.77 -6.06
N THR A 68 -13.92 21.24 -4.82
CA THR A 68 -13.31 22.55 -4.57
C THR A 68 -11.79 22.48 -4.41
N LEU A 69 -11.23 21.29 -4.22
CA LEU A 69 -9.80 21.05 -3.96
C LEU A 69 -9.28 21.79 -2.73
N ARG A 70 -10.15 21.97 -1.73
CA ARG A 70 -9.80 22.65 -0.48
C ARG A 70 -9.81 21.68 0.68
N VAL A 71 -8.93 21.94 1.64
CA VAL A 71 -8.95 21.27 2.94
C VAL A 71 -10.25 21.60 3.67
N THR A 72 -10.95 20.57 4.13
CA THR A 72 -12.19 20.63 4.91
C THR A 72 -12.03 20.13 6.33
N GLY A 73 -10.92 19.46 6.63
CA GLY A 73 -10.60 18.94 7.95
C GLY A 73 -9.11 18.65 8.06
N ARG A 74 -8.59 18.76 9.27
CA ARG A 74 -7.20 18.41 9.61
C ARG A 74 -7.16 17.85 11.02
N PHE A 75 -6.36 16.83 11.21
CA PHE A 75 -6.04 16.32 12.54
C PHE A 75 -4.68 15.63 12.52
N GLN A 76 -4.10 15.52 13.69
CA GLN A 76 -2.79 14.91 13.92
C GLN A 76 -3.00 13.62 14.69
N LEU A 77 -2.42 12.51 14.23
CA LEU A 77 -2.43 11.27 14.98
C LEU A 77 -1.22 11.19 15.93
N PRO A 78 -1.40 10.71 17.18
CA PRO A 78 -0.29 10.45 18.09
C PRO A 78 0.51 9.23 17.62
N GLY A 79 1.79 9.14 17.98
CA GLY A 79 2.61 7.96 17.71
C GLY A 79 3.54 8.03 16.49
N GLY A 80 3.72 9.21 15.90
CA GLY A 80 4.70 9.47 14.84
C GLY A 80 4.15 9.41 13.42
N GLY A 81 5.04 9.19 12.45
CA GLY A 81 4.70 9.26 11.03
C GLY A 81 3.76 8.16 10.54
N LEU A 82 2.89 8.51 9.60
CA LEU A 82 1.96 7.57 8.98
C LEU A 82 2.57 7.00 7.71
N SER A 83 2.50 5.67 7.53
CA SER A 83 3.00 4.99 6.33
C SER A 83 1.89 4.64 5.34
N SER A 84 0.64 4.53 5.80
CA SER A 84 -0.52 4.25 4.94
C SER A 84 -1.83 4.62 5.60
N ILE A 85 -2.87 4.83 4.79
CA ILE A 85 -4.25 5.12 5.21
C ILE A 85 -5.24 4.37 4.31
N LEU A 86 -6.34 3.90 4.88
CA LEU A 86 -7.47 3.29 4.16
C LEU A 86 -8.78 3.66 4.85
N LEU A 87 -9.84 3.88 4.07
CA LEU A 87 -11.18 4.14 4.61
C LEU A 87 -12.00 2.85 4.61
N HIS A 88 -12.56 2.49 5.75
CA HIS A 88 -13.43 1.34 5.92
C HIS A 88 -14.42 1.56 7.06
N ASP A 89 -15.71 1.26 6.85
CA ASP A 89 -16.80 1.48 7.82
C ASP A 89 -16.77 2.86 8.49
N ASP A 90 -16.69 3.92 7.67
CA ASP A 90 -16.60 5.33 8.09
C ASP A 90 -15.42 5.67 9.03
N CYS A 91 -14.48 4.74 9.16
CA CYS A 91 -13.24 4.90 9.92
C CYS A 91 -12.05 4.96 8.97
N LEU A 92 -11.14 5.89 9.25
CA LEU A 92 -9.81 5.95 8.65
C LEU A 92 -8.90 5.04 9.46
N TRP A 93 -8.50 3.94 8.82
CA TRP A 93 -7.46 3.06 9.30
C TRP A 93 -6.12 3.61 8.86
N CYS A 94 -5.19 3.79 9.80
CA CYS A 94 -3.88 4.36 9.56
C CYS A 94 -2.81 3.43 10.14
N CYS A 95 -1.74 3.24 9.38
CA CYS A 95 -0.55 2.57 9.87
C CYS A 95 0.40 3.61 10.46
N THR A 96 0.67 3.48 11.75
CA THR A 96 1.79 4.16 12.42
C THR A 96 3.00 3.23 12.43
N GLY A 97 4.18 3.74 12.79
CA GLY A 97 5.36 2.89 12.94
C GLY A 97 5.18 1.74 13.94
N THR A 98 4.31 1.88 14.94
CA THR A 98 4.20 0.92 16.07
C THR A 98 2.83 0.25 16.21
N SER A 99 1.81 0.78 15.55
CA SER A 99 0.42 0.36 15.71
C SER A 99 -0.42 0.61 14.45
N ILE A 100 -1.52 -0.12 14.30
CA ILE A 100 -2.58 0.24 13.35
C ILE A 100 -3.69 0.92 14.15
N VAL A 101 -4.03 2.16 13.80
CA VAL A 101 -5.10 2.91 14.46
C VAL A 101 -6.30 3.07 13.54
N ALA A 102 -7.50 2.90 14.07
CA ALA A 102 -8.74 3.30 13.41
C ALA A 102 -9.25 4.57 14.08
N VAL A 103 -9.51 5.60 13.29
CA VAL A 103 -10.07 6.86 13.76
C VAL A 103 -11.32 7.23 12.96
N THR A 104 -12.24 7.96 13.56
CA THR A 104 -13.35 8.59 12.82
C THR A 104 -12.81 9.56 11.77
N THR A 105 -13.61 9.91 10.78
CA THR A 105 -13.26 10.94 9.78
C THR A 105 -12.98 12.33 10.39
N GLY A 106 -13.38 12.57 11.64
CA GLY A 106 -13.05 13.76 12.43
C GLY A 106 -11.79 13.64 13.30
N GLY A 107 -11.08 12.51 13.23
CA GLY A 107 -9.81 12.30 13.96
C GLY A 107 -9.94 11.73 15.37
N ARG A 108 -11.15 11.42 15.84
CA ARG A 108 -11.33 10.74 17.14
C ARG A 108 -10.88 9.27 17.05
N LEU A 109 -10.01 8.83 17.96
CA LEU A 109 -9.59 7.44 18.07
C LEU A 109 -10.80 6.52 18.34
N VAL A 110 -10.87 5.42 17.59
CA VAL A 110 -11.88 4.35 17.74
C VAL A 110 -11.22 3.07 18.22
N GLN A 111 -10.09 2.71 17.61
CA GLN A 111 -9.36 1.48 17.94
C GLN A 111 -7.86 1.67 17.73
N GLU A 112 -7.06 0.97 18.52
CA GLU A 112 -5.62 0.86 18.35
C GLU A 112 -5.21 -0.61 18.44
N LEU A 113 -4.54 -1.11 17.41
CA LEU A 113 -4.00 -2.46 17.35
C LEU A 113 -2.50 -2.37 17.48
N ARG A 114 -2.01 -2.90 18.58
CA ARG A 114 -0.59 -3.15 18.78
C ARG A 114 -0.34 -4.63 18.70
N ALA A 115 0.84 -4.98 18.28
CA ALA A 115 1.26 -6.36 18.28
C ALA A 115 2.17 -6.62 19.50
N GLU A 116 1.73 -6.13 20.67
CA GLU A 116 2.44 -6.31 21.94
C GLU A 116 2.60 -7.81 22.26
N GLY A 117 3.77 -8.19 22.78
CA GLY A 117 4.08 -9.56 23.23
C GLY A 117 4.33 -10.62 22.15
N THR A 118 4.17 -10.30 20.85
CA THR A 118 4.42 -11.27 19.75
C THR A 118 5.84 -11.17 19.16
N PHE A 119 6.54 -10.05 19.41
CA PHE A 119 7.88 -9.77 18.89
C PHE A 119 8.84 -9.72 20.07
N GLN A 120 9.76 -10.68 20.12
CA GLN A 120 10.83 -10.68 21.12
C GLN A 120 11.96 -9.69 20.77
N ASP A 121 11.86 -8.96 19.66
CA ASP A 121 12.89 -8.06 19.16
C ASP A 121 12.43 -6.60 19.08
N THR A 122 13.26 -5.72 19.65
CA THR A 122 13.00 -4.33 20.03
C THR A 122 12.93 -3.32 18.87
N SER A 123 12.64 -3.73 17.63
CA SER A 123 12.70 -2.80 16.47
C SER A 123 11.76 -3.14 15.31
N THR A 124 10.61 -3.77 15.55
CA THR A 124 9.65 -4.03 14.46
C THR A 124 8.74 -2.84 14.20
N CYS A 125 8.79 -2.32 12.97
CA CYS A 125 7.92 -1.22 12.53
C CYS A 125 6.84 -1.73 11.55
N PHE A 126 5.58 -1.31 11.70
CA PHE A 126 4.55 -1.62 10.71
C PHE A 126 4.79 -0.82 9.42
N LEU A 127 4.79 -1.52 8.29
CA LEU A 127 5.09 -0.96 6.98
C LEU A 127 3.83 -0.60 6.21
N SER A 128 2.90 -1.55 6.12
CA SER A 128 1.64 -1.38 5.42
C SER A 128 0.60 -2.39 5.90
N PHE A 129 -0.66 -2.12 5.59
CA PHE A 129 -1.75 -3.05 5.88
C PHE A 129 -2.70 -3.16 4.69
N GLN A 130 -3.49 -4.24 4.67
CA GLN A 130 -4.53 -4.51 3.69
C GLN A 130 -5.79 -5.00 4.41
N LEU A 131 -6.92 -4.35 4.14
CA LEU A 131 -8.22 -4.77 4.67
C LEU A 131 -8.94 -5.68 3.66
N LEU A 132 -9.42 -6.82 4.14
CA LEU A 132 -10.26 -7.78 3.42
C LEU A 132 -11.56 -8.00 4.21
N PRO A 133 -12.50 -7.05 4.13
CA PRO A 133 -13.74 -7.08 4.92
C PRO A 133 -14.60 -8.29 4.60
N GLU A 134 -14.63 -8.71 3.34
CA GLU A 134 -15.41 -9.87 2.90
C GLU A 134 -14.93 -11.20 3.49
N GLN A 135 -13.69 -11.23 4.03
CA GLN A 135 -13.14 -12.37 4.77
C GLN A 135 -12.98 -12.05 6.26
N GLU A 136 -13.31 -10.83 6.67
CA GLU A 136 -13.18 -10.30 8.02
C GLU A 136 -11.73 -10.37 8.52
N GLN A 137 -10.79 -9.95 7.66
CA GLN A 137 -9.35 -10.01 7.90
C GLN A 137 -8.67 -8.65 7.70
N LEU A 138 -7.73 -8.34 8.60
CA LEU A 138 -6.77 -7.25 8.47
C LEU A 138 -5.36 -7.84 8.39
N TRP A 139 -4.70 -7.65 7.25
CA TRP A 139 -3.34 -8.10 7.02
C TRP A 139 -2.36 -6.96 7.27
N VAL A 140 -1.27 -7.21 7.99
CA VAL A 140 -0.23 -6.22 8.30
C VAL A 140 1.14 -6.79 7.97
N ALA A 141 1.94 -5.98 7.27
CA ALA A 141 3.34 -6.24 6.98
C ALA A 141 4.21 -5.43 7.94
N CYS A 142 5.24 -6.07 8.49
CA CYS A 142 6.16 -5.46 9.45
C CYS A 142 7.60 -5.56 8.96
N ALA A 143 8.39 -4.51 9.16
CA ALA A 143 9.83 -4.51 8.93
C ALA A 143 10.53 -5.48 9.88
N GLY A 144 11.65 -6.04 9.43
CA GLY A 144 12.43 -7.02 10.21
C GLY A 144 11.71 -8.35 10.51
N CYS A 145 10.57 -8.63 9.87
CA CYS A 145 9.83 -9.87 10.08
C CYS A 145 9.94 -10.81 8.88
N ASP A 146 9.96 -12.12 9.14
CA ASP A 146 9.93 -13.20 8.14
C ASP A 146 8.52 -13.47 7.57
N GLY A 147 7.54 -12.62 7.86
CA GLY A 147 6.15 -12.93 7.61
C GLY A 147 5.18 -11.77 7.80
N VAL A 148 3.90 -12.09 7.62
CA VAL A 148 2.79 -11.14 7.75
C VAL A 148 1.83 -11.58 8.86
N TYR A 149 1.16 -10.59 9.45
CA TYR A 149 0.24 -10.77 10.56
C TYR A 149 -1.20 -10.54 10.12
N ILE A 150 -2.13 -11.28 10.69
CA ILE A 150 -3.54 -11.28 10.32
C ILE A 150 -4.39 -11.13 11.58
N TRP A 151 -5.07 -10.00 11.71
CA TRP A 151 -6.12 -9.80 12.72
C TRP A 151 -7.48 -10.20 12.16
N SER A 152 -8.35 -10.67 13.06
CA SER A 152 -9.76 -10.90 12.79
C SER A 152 -10.53 -9.59 12.96
N LEU A 153 -11.24 -9.13 11.94
CA LEU A 153 -12.10 -7.95 12.05
C LEU A 153 -13.35 -8.19 12.91
N ARG A 154 -13.72 -9.46 13.18
CA ARG A 154 -14.79 -9.80 14.14
C ARG A 154 -14.43 -9.47 15.57
N ASP A 155 -13.18 -9.73 15.91
CA ASP A 155 -12.68 -9.71 17.27
C ASP A 155 -11.21 -9.29 17.25
N LEU A 156 -11.03 -7.97 17.33
CA LEU A 156 -9.74 -7.33 17.31
C LEU A 156 -8.95 -7.49 18.62
N ALA A 157 -9.58 -8.03 19.67
CA ALA A 157 -8.91 -8.34 20.92
C ALA A 157 -8.10 -9.64 20.85
N GLN A 158 -8.38 -10.51 19.88
CA GLN A 158 -7.61 -11.73 19.67
C GLN A 158 -6.21 -11.42 19.11
N PRO A 159 -5.19 -12.19 19.52
CA PRO A 159 -3.85 -12.04 18.99
C PRO A 159 -3.82 -12.36 17.49
N PRO A 160 -2.97 -11.69 16.71
CA PRO A 160 -2.88 -11.93 15.28
C PRO A 160 -2.36 -13.34 14.96
N GLN A 161 -2.92 -13.95 13.92
CA GLN A 161 -2.31 -15.10 13.27
C GLN A 161 -1.09 -14.65 12.45
N ARG A 162 -0.03 -15.46 12.39
CA ARG A 162 1.15 -15.19 11.55
C ARG A 162 1.23 -16.18 10.38
N VAL A 163 1.46 -15.66 9.17
CA VAL A 163 1.86 -16.46 8.00
C VAL A 163 3.34 -16.21 7.78
N ARG A 164 4.16 -17.25 8.04
CA ARG A 164 5.60 -17.21 7.80
C ARG A 164 5.91 -17.41 6.32
N LEU A 165 6.85 -16.63 5.81
CA LEU A 165 7.35 -16.70 4.45
C LEU A 165 8.69 -17.42 4.46
N GLN A 166 8.76 -18.56 3.79
CA GLN A 166 9.96 -19.41 3.82
C GLN A 166 11.14 -18.67 3.16
N ASP A 167 12.31 -18.78 3.80
CA ASP A 167 13.55 -18.08 3.40
C ASP A 167 13.45 -16.54 3.34
N CYS A 168 12.41 -15.93 3.92
CA CYS A 168 12.30 -14.48 3.99
C CYS A 168 13.07 -13.95 5.19
N SER A 169 14.05 -13.09 4.96
CA SER A 169 14.75 -12.38 6.04
C SER A 169 13.98 -11.13 6.48
N GLU A 170 13.36 -10.43 5.54
CA GLU A 170 12.64 -9.19 5.82
C GLU A 170 11.54 -8.93 4.78
N VAL A 171 10.33 -8.62 5.26
CA VAL A 171 9.25 -8.06 4.44
C VAL A 171 9.49 -6.58 4.19
N SER A 172 9.25 -6.14 2.95
CA SER A 172 9.45 -4.75 2.51
C SER A 172 8.16 -4.09 2.03
N CYS A 173 7.20 -4.86 1.51
CA CYS A 173 5.94 -4.32 1.02
C CYS A 173 4.85 -5.40 0.90
N MET A 174 3.60 -4.96 0.82
CA MET A 174 2.45 -5.84 0.68
C MET A 174 1.33 -5.14 -0.09
N ILE A 175 0.72 -5.85 -1.04
CA ILE A 175 -0.47 -5.40 -1.78
C ILE A 175 -1.54 -6.49 -1.80
N ARG A 176 -2.79 -6.07 -2.03
CA ARG A 176 -3.90 -6.99 -2.29
C ARG A 176 -4.15 -7.08 -3.80
N VAL A 177 -4.27 -8.31 -4.31
CA VAL A 177 -4.66 -8.59 -5.70
C VAL A 177 -5.83 -9.58 -5.68
N LYS A 178 -7.06 -9.08 -5.88
CA LYS A 178 -8.28 -9.88 -5.73
C LYS A 178 -8.37 -10.54 -4.34
N GLN A 179 -8.37 -11.88 -4.31
CA GLN A 179 -8.42 -12.71 -3.10
C GLN A 179 -7.02 -13.20 -2.66
N GLN A 180 -5.97 -12.56 -3.18
CA GLN A 180 -4.58 -12.89 -2.85
C GLN A 180 -3.90 -11.69 -2.18
N ILE A 181 -2.97 -12.00 -1.30
CA ILE A 181 -2.02 -11.04 -0.73
C ILE A 181 -0.66 -11.31 -1.34
N TRP A 182 -0.08 -10.31 -1.97
CA TRP A 182 1.25 -10.40 -2.57
C TRP A 182 2.21 -9.63 -1.68
N VAL A 183 3.21 -10.34 -1.15
CA VAL A 183 4.20 -9.79 -0.22
C VAL A 183 5.55 -9.76 -0.88
N GLY A 184 6.19 -8.60 -0.86
CA GLY A 184 7.54 -8.40 -1.31
C GLY A 184 8.51 -8.44 -0.14
N GLY A 185 9.62 -9.16 -0.30
CA GLY A 185 10.64 -9.25 0.73
C GLY A 185 12.01 -9.59 0.19
N THR A 186 12.96 -9.65 1.10
CA THR A 186 14.32 -10.09 0.85
C THR A 186 14.48 -11.52 1.36
N SER A 187 15.22 -12.33 0.62
CA SER A 187 15.69 -13.65 1.02
C SER A 187 17.21 -13.72 0.96
N LEU A 188 17.81 -14.49 1.86
CA LEU A 188 19.24 -14.76 1.85
C LEU A 188 19.48 -16.15 1.27
N SER A 189 20.07 -16.22 0.09
CA SER A 189 20.46 -17.48 -0.54
C SER A 189 21.96 -17.44 -0.87
N GLN A 190 22.74 -18.40 -0.34
CA GLN A 190 24.18 -18.50 -0.60
C GLN A 190 24.96 -17.19 -0.33
N GLY A 191 24.61 -16.47 0.73
CA GLY A 191 25.26 -15.19 1.09
C GLY A 191 24.91 -14.00 0.21
N LYS A 192 24.02 -14.17 -0.78
CA LYS A 192 23.49 -13.08 -1.62
C LYS A 192 22.05 -12.76 -1.23
N SER A 193 21.79 -11.48 -1.02
CA SER A 193 20.45 -10.92 -0.84
C SER A 193 19.71 -10.93 -2.18
N GLN A 194 18.55 -11.59 -2.23
CA GLN A 194 17.69 -11.68 -3.41
C GLN A 194 16.28 -11.18 -3.07
N GLY A 195 15.67 -10.42 -3.99
CA GLY A 195 14.27 -10.04 -3.86
C GLY A 195 13.36 -11.22 -4.15
N LYS A 196 12.36 -11.45 -3.30
CA LYS A 196 11.31 -12.45 -3.50
C LYS A 196 9.93 -11.81 -3.42
N ILE A 197 8.99 -12.36 -4.17
CA ILE A 197 7.56 -12.07 -4.10
C ILE A 197 6.85 -13.36 -3.71
N TYR A 198 6.07 -13.29 -2.64
CA TYR A 198 5.23 -14.38 -2.15
C TYR A 198 3.79 -14.10 -2.50
N VAL A 199 3.12 -15.04 -3.14
CA VAL A 199 1.69 -14.97 -3.45
C VAL A 199 0.95 -15.85 -2.45
N ILE A 200 0.11 -15.23 -1.62
CA ILE A 200 -0.62 -15.87 -0.54
C ILE A 200 -2.11 -15.89 -0.90
N ASP A 201 -2.75 -17.05 -0.79
CA ASP A 201 -4.22 -17.15 -0.85
C ASP A 201 -4.81 -16.63 0.47
N ALA A 202 -5.64 -15.58 0.42
CA ALA A 202 -6.15 -14.96 1.64
C ALA A 202 -7.13 -15.86 2.42
N LYS A 203 -7.86 -16.73 1.72
CA LYS A 203 -8.87 -17.61 2.33
C LYS A 203 -8.21 -18.78 3.07
N ARG A 204 -7.22 -19.40 2.42
CA ARG A 204 -6.46 -20.54 2.94
C ARG A 204 -5.32 -20.10 3.86
N LYS A 205 -4.89 -18.84 3.74
CA LYS A 205 -3.76 -18.23 4.48
C LYS A 205 -2.45 -19.00 4.25
N THR A 206 -2.24 -19.46 3.03
CA THR A 206 -1.07 -20.26 2.63
C THR A 206 -0.37 -19.64 1.42
N VAL A 207 0.96 -19.71 1.40
CA VAL A 207 1.77 -19.32 0.25
C VAL A 207 1.50 -20.30 -0.91
N GLU A 208 0.99 -19.79 -2.02
CA GLU A 208 0.74 -20.58 -3.24
C GLU A 208 1.93 -20.59 -4.18
N LYS A 209 2.68 -19.48 -4.23
CA LYS A 209 3.80 -19.29 -5.17
C LYS A 209 4.87 -18.39 -4.57
N GLU A 210 6.11 -18.67 -4.98
CA GLU A 210 7.27 -17.83 -4.76
C GLU A 210 7.88 -17.43 -6.09
N LEU A 211 8.17 -16.14 -6.25
CA LEU A 211 8.80 -15.59 -7.44
C LEU A 211 10.09 -14.89 -7.03
N VAL A 212 11.19 -15.21 -7.68
CA VAL A 212 12.49 -14.58 -7.43
C VAL A 212 12.68 -13.42 -8.41
N ALA A 213 12.94 -12.23 -7.87
CA ALA A 213 13.33 -11.07 -8.66
C ALA A 213 14.81 -11.20 -9.07
N HIS A 214 15.15 -10.78 -10.29
CA HIS A 214 16.52 -10.89 -10.83
C HIS A 214 17.58 -10.29 -9.88
N ALA A 215 18.69 -11.01 -9.71
CA ALA A 215 19.71 -10.80 -8.69
C ALA A 215 20.50 -9.48 -8.73
N ASP A 216 20.33 -8.68 -9.78
CA ASP A 216 21.10 -7.45 -9.98
C ASP A 216 20.30 -6.20 -9.56
N ALA A 217 20.64 -5.69 -8.36
CA ALA A 217 20.29 -4.41 -7.72
C ALA A 217 18.99 -4.30 -6.88
N ALA A 218 19.15 -3.59 -5.73
CA ALA A 218 18.16 -3.16 -4.72
C ALA A 218 16.84 -3.96 -4.66
N PRO A 219 16.81 -5.07 -3.90
CA PRO A 219 15.67 -6.00 -3.82
C PRO A 219 14.32 -5.33 -3.54
N ALA A 220 14.28 -4.39 -2.58
CA ALA A 220 13.03 -3.79 -2.10
C ALA A 220 12.37 -2.86 -3.13
N GLY A 221 13.12 -1.95 -3.76
CA GLY A 221 12.58 -0.93 -4.67
C GLY A 221 11.97 -1.51 -5.94
N LYS A 222 12.61 -2.52 -6.55
CA LYS A 222 12.07 -3.21 -7.74
C LYS A 222 10.87 -4.08 -7.40
N VAL A 223 10.89 -4.77 -6.26
CA VAL A 223 9.76 -5.59 -5.82
C VAL A 223 8.52 -4.71 -5.60
N LEU A 224 8.69 -3.55 -4.94
CA LEU A 224 7.62 -2.57 -4.79
C LEU A 224 7.09 -2.06 -6.14
N ALA A 225 7.98 -1.74 -7.09
CA ALA A 225 7.59 -1.32 -8.44
C ALA A 225 6.83 -2.43 -9.20
N CYS A 226 7.27 -3.69 -9.09
CA CYS A 226 6.59 -4.84 -9.69
C CYS A 226 5.17 -5.03 -9.12
N LEU A 227 5.02 -4.93 -7.80
CA LEU A 227 3.71 -5.03 -7.15
C LEU A 227 2.77 -3.88 -7.58
N ARG A 228 3.26 -2.63 -7.58
CA ARG A 228 2.49 -1.47 -8.07
C ARG A 228 2.05 -1.61 -9.54
N ALA A 229 2.88 -2.24 -10.38
CA ALA A 229 2.52 -2.51 -11.77
C ALA A 229 1.40 -3.55 -11.92
N VAL A 230 1.27 -4.50 -10.97
CA VAL A 230 0.16 -5.48 -10.94
C VAL A 230 -1.14 -4.81 -10.51
N GLU A 231 -1.08 -3.91 -9.53
CA GLU A 231 -2.22 -3.14 -9.03
C GLU A 231 -2.84 -2.25 -10.13
N GLY A 232 -2.01 -1.70 -11.03
CA GLY A 232 -2.43 -0.81 -12.12
C GLY A 232 -2.94 -1.47 -13.42
N ARG A 233 -3.02 -2.81 -13.53
CA ARG A 233 -3.52 -3.47 -14.74
C ARG A 233 -4.97 -3.95 -14.57
N PRO A 234 -5.94 -3.46 -15.37
CA PRO A 234 -7.24 -4.11 -15.45
C PRO A 234 -7.08 -5.51 -16.05
N LEU A 235 -7.53 -6.52 -15.31
CA LEU A 235 -7.50 -7.93 -15.72
C LEU A 235 -8.62 -8.19 -16.74
N THR A 236 -8.46 -7.72 -17.98
CA THR A 236 -9.28 -8.22 -19.10
C THR A 236 -8.49 -9.27 -19.87
N PRO A 237 -9.01 -10.50 -20.04
CA PRO A 237 -8.39 -11.46 -20.94
C PRO A 237 -8.58 -10.96 -22.38
N ARG A 238 -7.49 -10.82 -23.14
CA ARG A 238 -7.60 -10.74 -24.60
C ARG A 238 -7.96 -12.13 -25.13
N PRO A 239 -9.03 -12.29 -25.91
CA PRO A 239 -9.27 -13.55 -26.59
C PRO A 239 -8.20 -13.76 -27.67
N GLY A 240 -7.57 -14.94 -27.69
CA GLY A 240 -6.78 -15.39 -28.84
C GLY A 240 -5.27 -15.65 -28.64
N VAL A 241 -4.73 -15.74 -27.42
CA VAL A 241 -3.33 -16.16 -27.24
C VAL A 241 -3.23 -17.32 -26.25
N HIS A 242 -2.92 -18.52 -26.77
CA HIS A 242 -2.58 -19.68 -25.95
C HIS A 242 -1.26 -19.44 -25.20
N PRO A 243 -1.12 -19.89 -23.93
CA PRO A 243 0.09 -19.67 -23.17
C PRO A 243 1.19 -20.64 -23.64
N ARG A 244 2.26 -20.11 -24.23
CA ARG A 244 3.54 -20.83 -24.26
C ARG A 244 4.24 -20.65 -22.92
N ARG A 245 4.71 -21.78 -22.37
CA ARG A 245 5.50 -21.84 -21.12
C ARG A 245 6.79 -21.05 -21.27
N GLY A 246 7.13 -20.27 -20.24
CA GLY A 246 8.47 -19.70 -20.05
C GLY A 246 8.59 -18.22 -20.41
N CYS A 247 9.15 -17.46 -19.48
CA CYS A 247 9.71 -16.11 -19.64
C CYS A 247 8.70 -14.94 -19.80
N TRP A 248 8.18 -14.44 -18.67
CA TRP A 248 7.60 -13.09 -18.62
C TRP A 248 8.74 -12.08 -18.53
N THR A 249 9.26 -11.65 -19.69
CA THR A 249 10.11 -10.47 -19.78
C THR A 249 9.25 -9.22 -19.61
N LEU A 250 9.38 -8.52 -18.49
CA LEU A 250 8.84 -7.16 -18.32
C LEU A 250 9.61 -6.21 -19.26
N ARG A 251 9.10 -6.00 -20.48
CA ARG A 251 9.59 -4.91 -21.34
C ARG A 251 9.09 -3.57 -20.79
N TRP A 252 9.99 -2.88 -20.10
CA TRP A 252 9.92 -1.46 -19.72
C TRP A 252 9.75 -0.50 -20.91
N ALA A 253 9.91 -0.99 -22.15
CA ALA A 253 10.02 -0.18 -23.38
C ALA A 253 8.71 0.04 -24.17
N SER A 254 7.53 -0.03 -23.54
CA SER A 254 6.25 0.24 -24.23
C SER A 254 5.48 1.47 -23.73
N LEU A 255 6.09 2.26 -22.85
CA LEU A 255 5.59 3.59 -22.49
C LEU A 255 6.20 4.62 -23.45
N THR A 256 5.38 5.50 -24.01
CA THR A 256 5.84 6.60 -24.85
C THR A 256 6.81 7.50 -24.06
N PRO A 257 7.81 8.14 -24.72
CA PRO A 257 8.81 8.97 -24.03
C PRO A 257 8.22 10.09 -23.15
N ARG A 258 6.99 10.53 -23.45
CA ARG A 258 6.24 11.51 -22.64
C ARG A 258 5.76 10.96 -21.29
N ALA A 259 5.48 9.66 -21.18
CA ALA A 259 5.11 9.02 -19.92
C ALA A 259 6.32 8.77 -19.01
N GLN A 260 7.52 8.62 -19.58
CA GLN A 260 8.75 8.42 -18.81
C GLN A 260 9.21 9.68 -18.06
N GLY A 261 8.90 10.88 -18.58
CA GLY A 261 9.27 12.15 -17.93
C GLY A 261 8.48 12.48 -16.66
N VAL A 262 7.25 11.96 -16.53
CA VAL A 262 6.38 12.26 -15.37
C VAL A 262 6.56 11.22 -14.25
N PHE A 263 6.81 9.95 -14.60
CA PHE A 263 7.03 8.89 -13.60
C PHE A 263 8.45 8.88 -13.01
N GLY A 264 9.44 9.50 -13.67
CA GLY A 264 10.83 9.53 -13.21
C GLY A 264 11.15 10.55 -12.10
N ARG A 265 10.18 11.37 -11.67
CA ARG A 265 10.32 12.34 -10.57
C ARG A 265 9.33 12.13 -9.42
N VAL A 266 8.45 11.13 -9.50
CA VAL A 266 7.32 10.91 -8.57
C VAL A 266 7.41 9.53 -7.88
N LEU A 267 8.56 8.87 -7.97
CA LEU A 267 8.87 7.61 -7.28
C LEU A 267 10.27 7.65 -6.68
#